data_AF-A0AAV5I5B6-F1
#
_entry.id   AF-A0AAV5I5B6-F1
#
_cell.length_a   1.000
_cell.length_b   1.000
_cell.length_c   1.000
_cell.angle_alpha   90.00
_cell.angle_beta   90.00
_cell.angle_gamma   90.00
#
_symmetry.space_group_name_H-M   'P 1'
#
loop_
_entity.id
_entity.type
_entity.pdbx_description
1 polymer ?
#
loop_
_entity_poly.entity_id
_entity_poly.type
_entity_poly.pdbx_seq_one_letter_code
_entity_poly.pdbx_strand_id
1 'polypeptide(L)'
;MCPQHLSSSSSRFSLAFFTPSKLISFGAAIGCSFGSRMYDTFGVVSKKERLLKIFEGWCDYVLDLIIACDEDAILRRDIYDLTPTCTWERGHVTLLGDSVHAMQPNMSQGGCMAIEDSYQLAEELDKAWRQSVESGTPVDIVSSLRSYERNRRLRVAIIHAMARMAAMLVSNYKSYLDIGFGPLLVGTVVDYMKWRQCF
;
A
#
# COMPACT_ATOMS: atom_id res chain seq x y z
N MET A 1 -12.55 17.72 -23.96
CA MET A 1 -12.22 16.30 -24.21
C MET A 1 -10.72 16.23 -24.46
N CYS A 2 -9.96 15.64 -23.54
CA CYS A 2 -8.51 15.52 -23.67
C CYS A 2 -8.19 14.21 -24.41
N PRO A 3 -7.37 14.20 -25.48
CA PRO A 3 -7.03 12.98 -26.20
C PRO A 3 -6.22 12.05 -25.29
N GLN A 4 -6.68 10.81 -25.10
CA GLN A 4 -5.95 9.79 -24.34
C GLN A 4 -4.81 9.26 -25.22
N HIS A 5 -3.64 9.90 -25.17
CA HIS A 5 -2.42 9.32 -25.71
C HIS A 5 -1.89 8.29 -24.70
N LEU A 6 -2.03 7.00 -25.00
CA LEU A 6 -1.58 5.91 -24.15
C LEU A 6 -0.03 5.87 -24.08
N SER A 7 0.53 6.44 -23.02
CA SER A 7 1.89 6.13 -22.56
C SER A 7 2.03 4.62 -22.33
N SER A 8 3.14 4.03 -22.78
CA SER A 8 3.35 2.58 -22.81
C SER A 8 3.53 1.94 -21.42
N SER A 9 3.60 2.73 -20.35
CA SER A 9 3.77 2.27 -18.98
C SER A 9 2.44 2.28 -18.22
N SER A 10 2.16 1.26 -17.39
CA SER A 10 1.00 1.20 -16.48
C SER A 10 1.17 2.20 -15.31
N SER A 11 1.31 3.48 -15.64
CA SER A 11 1.54 4.57 -14.71
C SER A 11 0.21 5.18 -14.28
N ARG A 12 0.11 5.54 -13.01
CA ARG A 12 -1.09 6.13 -12.40
C ARG A 12 -0.77 7.45 -11.76
N PHE A 13 -1.74 8.36 -11.79
CA PHE A 13 -1.68 9.62 -11.08
C PHE A 13 -2.95 9.80 -10.26
N SER A 14 -2.82 10.01 -8.96
CA SER A 14 -3.92 10.34 -8.06
C SER A 14 -3.69 11.72 -7.46
N LEU A 15 -4.78 12.45 -7.24
CA LEU A 15 -4.75 13.79 -6.66
C LEU A 15 -5.72 13.85 -5.47
N ALA A 16 -5.24 14.38 -4.35
CA ALA A 16 -6.01 14.56 -3.14
C ALA A 16 -5.91 16.02 -2.67
N PHE A 17 -7.07 16.62 -2.39
CA PHE A 17 -7.20 17.96 -1.83
C PHE A 17 -7.60 17.85 -0.37
N PHE A 18 -6.79 18.40 0.55
CA PHE A 18 -7.07 18.30 1.99
C PHE A 18 -7.93 19.47 2.49
N THR A 19 -7.78 20.65 1.88
CA THR A 19 -8.70 21.80 1.97
C THR A 19 -8.55 22.63 0.68
N PRO A 20 -9.55 23.46 0.29
CA PRO A 20 -9.53 24.20 -0.98
C PRO A 20 -8.32 25.12 -1.21
N SER A 21 -7.55 25.45 -0.16
CA SER A 21 -6.51 26.48 -0.23
C SER A 21 -5.21 26.19 0.51
N LYS A 22 -5.01 25.02 1.14
CA LYS A 22 -3.80 24.79 1.96
C LYS A 22 -2.96 23.57 1.63
N LEU A 23 -3.48 22.55 0.94
CA LEU A 23 -2.65 21.39 0.61
C LEU A 23 -3.20 20.59 -0.56
N ILE A 24 -2.36 20.44 -1.58
CA ILE A 24 -2.55 19.53 -2.70
C ILE A 24 -1.50 18.43 -2.58
N SER A 25 -1.92 17.17 -2.57
CA SER A 25 -1.01 16.02 -2.61
C SER A 25 -1.33 15.18 -3.83
N PHE A 26 -0.32 14.80 -4.59
CA PHE A 26 -0.46 13.83 -5.67
C PHE A 26 0.41 12.59 -5.44
N GLY A 27 -0.05 11.46 -5.96
CA GLY A 27 0.65 10.19 -5.91
C GLY A 27 0.80 9.62 -7.31
N ALA A 28 2.03 9.29 -7.69
CA ALA A 28 2.31 8.54 -8.90
C ALA A 28 2.66 7.08 -8.54
N ALA A 29 1.97 6.13 -9.16
CA ALA A 29 2.33 4.72 -9.08
C ALA A 29 2.83 4.24 -10.43
N ILE A 30 4.05 3.72 -10.48
CA ILE A 30 4.76 3.40 -11.72
C ILE A 30 5.11 1.90 -11.68
N GLY A 31 4.67 1.14 -12.68
CA GLY A 31 5.04 -0.28 -12.81
C GLY A 31 6.50 -0.44 -13.20
N CYS A 32 7.23 -1.33 -12.52
CA CYS A 32 8.62 -1.65 -12.84
C CYS A 32 8.80 -3.16 -13.01
N SER A 33 9.60 -3.58 -14.00
CA SER A 33 9.91 -5.00 -14.21
C SER A 33 10.83 -5.53 -13.10
N PHE A 34 10.65 -6.80 -12.74
CA PHE A 34 11.43 -7.48 -11.72
C PHE A 34 12.92 -7.54 -12.09
N GLY A 35 13.82 -7.21 -11.15
CA GLY A 35 15.28 -7.26 -11.36
C GLY A 35 15.92 -5.94 -11.79
N SER A 36 15.15 -4.95 -12.21
CA SER A 36 15.61 -3.56 -12.29
C SER A 36 15.70 -2.98 -10.87
N ARG A 37 16.70 -3.44 -10.11
CA ARG A 37 17.24 -2.66 -8.98
C ARG A 37 17.80 -1.40 -9.60
N MET A 38 16.94 -0.41 -9.75
CA MET A 38 17.27 0.89 -10.31
C MET A 38 17.99 1.70 -9.22
N TYR A 39 19.12 1.15 -8.77
CA TYR A 39 20.20 1.94 -8.20
C TYR A 39 20.70 2.82 -9.34
N ASP A 40 20.82 4.11 -9.05
CA ASP A 40 21.47 5.10 -9.90
C ASP A 40 22.73 4.52 -10.52
N THR A 41 22.62 4.08 -11.77
CA THR A 41 23.79 3.88 -12.61
C THR A 41 23.40 4.52 -13.91
N PHE A 42 24.12 5.59 -14.24
CA PHE A 42 23.95 6.51 -15.37
C PHE A 42 23.10 7.77 -15.13
N GLY A 43 23.79 8.81 -14.63
CA GLY A 43 23.43 10.22 -14.79
C GLY A 43 22.54 10.78 -13.70
N VAL A 44 22.96 11.91 -13.13
CA VAL A 44 22.20 12.72 -12.17
C VAL A 44 20.95 13.29 -12.86
N VAL A 45 19.93 12.46 -13.07
CA VAL A 45 18.63 12.88 -13.56
C VAL A 45 17.76 13.14 -12.33
N SER A 46 17.21 14.35 -12.25
CA SER A 46 16.33 14.71 -11.14
C SER A 46 15.06 13.84 -11.12
N LYS A 47 14.47 13.63 -9.95
CA LYS A 47 13.20 12.90 -9.79
C LYS A 47 12.11 13.56 -10.60
N LYS A 48 12.09 14.90 -10.67
CA LYS A 48 11.15 15.67 -11.48
C LYS A 48 11.31 15.38 -12.97
N GLU A 49 12.52 15.45 -13.53
CA GLU A 49 12.76 15.15 -14.96
C GLU A 49 12.32 13.73 -15.31
N ARG A 50 12.57 12.78 -14.42
CA ARG A 50 12.11 11.39 -14.60
C ARG A 50 10.59 11.31 -14.62
N LEU A 51 9.88 12.00 -13.71
CA LEU A 51 8.43 12.03 -13.69
C LEU A 51 7.86 12.66 -14.96
N LEU A 52 8.41 13.79 -15.41
CA LEU A 52 7.99 14.45 -16.65
C LEU A 52 8.13 13.54 -17.86
N LYS A 53 9.21 12.74 -17.92
CA LYS A 53 9.39 11.75 -18.99
C LYS A 53 8.38 10.60 -18.92
N ILE A 54 8.04 10.14 -17.72
CA ILE A 54 7.08 9.03 -17.54
C ILE A 54 5.66 9.47 -17.89
N PHE A 55 5.30 10.69 -17.50
CA PHE A 55 3.99 11.29 -17.75
C PHE A 55 3.95 12.11 -19.05
N GLU A 56 4.94 11.98 -19.92
CA GLU A 56 4.95 12.61 -21.23
C GLU A 56 3.68 12.20 -22.02
N GLY A 57 2.99 13.18 -22.59
CA GLY A 57 1.74 12.98 -23.32
C GLY A 57 0.47 12.84 -22.45
N TRP A 58 0.59 12.96 -21.13
CA TRP A 58 -0.58 13.15 -20.25
C TRP A 58 -1.09 14.59 -20.34
N CYS A 59 -2.26 14.84 -19.76
CA CYS A 59 -2.84 16.18 -19.77
C CYS A 59 -1.94 17.21 -19.07
N ASP A 60 -1.95 18.44 -19.60
CA ASP A 60 -1.10 19.54 -19.13
C ASP A 60 -1.19 19.75 -17.61
N TYR A 61 -2.38 19.56 -17.02
CA TYR A 61 -2.59 19.68 -15.58
C TYR A 61 -1.73 18.73 -14.72
N VAL A 62 -1.48 17.50 -15.19
CA VAL A 62 -0.61 16.55 -14.48
C VAL A 62 0.85 17.01 -14.56
N LEU A 63 1.26 17.50 -15.72
CA LEU A 63 2.61 18.04 -15.92
C LEU A 63 2.84 19.29 -15.08
N ASP A 64 1.88 20.22 -15.07
CA ASP A 64 1.92 21.46 -14.28
C ASP A 64 2.07 21.16 -12.78
N LEU A 65 1.36 20.15 -12.26
CA LEU A 65 1.48 19.72 -10.87
C LEU A 65 2.87 19.16 -10.54
N ILE A 66 3.46 18.40 -11.46
CA ILE A 66 4.83 17.87 -11.29
C ILE A 66 5.85 19.02 -11.33
N ILE A 67 5.67 19.99 -12.24
CA ILE A 67 6.54 21.16 -12.37
C ILE A 67 6.50 22.03 -11.11
N ALA A 68 5.30 22.26 -10.57
CA ALA A 68 5.07 23.09 -9.39
C ALA A 68 5.61 22.49 -8.07
N CYS A 69 5.89 21.19 -8.03
CA CYS A 69 6.40 20.51 -6.84
C CYS A 69 7.92 20.66 -6.71
N ASP A 70 8.45 21.04 -5.55
CA ASP A 70 9.90 21.11 -5.34
C ASP A 70 10.57 19.73 -5.42
N GLU A 71 11.79 19.67 -5.96
CA GLU A 71 12.54 18.41 -6.16
C GLU A 71 12.73 17.62 -4.85
N ASP A 72 12.96 18.36 -3.76
CA ASP A 72 13.19 17.88 -2.40
C ASP A 72 11.92 17.24 -1.83
N ALA A 73 10.75 17.75 -2.23
CA ALA A 73 9.44 17.26 -1.80
C ALA A 73 9.02 15.98 -2.54
N ILE A 74 9.66 15.66 -3.67
CA ILE A 74 9.40 14.43 -4.43
C ILE A 74 10.10 13.25 -3.73
N LEU A 75 9.31 12.26 -3.28
CA LEU A 75 9.81 11.13 -2.51
C LEU A 75 9.55 9.79 -3.19
N ARG A 76 10.62 9.07 -3.53
CA ARG A 76 10.52 7.70 -4.06
C ARG A 76 10.37 6.69 -2.94
N ARG A 77 9.35 5.82 -3.02
CA ARG A 77 9.25 4.61 -2.21
C ARG A 77 8.88 3.43 -3.09
N ASP A 78 9.60 2.34 -2.89
CA ASP A 78 9.30 1.07 -3.53
C ASP A 78 8.22 0.36 -2.68
N ILE A 79 7.23 -0.27 -3.29
CA ILE A 79 6.18 -0.99 -2.53
C ILE A 79 6.60 -2.43 -2.37
N TYR A 80 6.59 -2.86 -1.12
CA TYR A 80 6.70 -4.26 -0.75
C TYR A 80 5.44 -4.67 -0.02
N ASP A 81 4.99 -5.89 -0.26
CA ASP A 81 3.98 -6.53 0.56
C ASP A 81 4.56 -7.79 1.20
N LEU A 82 3.91 -8.24 2.28
CA LEU A 82 4.26 -9.48 2.96
C LEU A 82 3.33 -10.59 2.50
N THR A 83 3.86 -11.81 2.33
CA THR A 83 3.01 -12.98 2.18
C THR A 83 2.28 -13.26 3.51
N PRO A 84 0.95 -13.49 3.51
CA PRO A 84 0.20 -13.72 4.73
C PRO A 84 0.83 -14.84 5.58
N THR A 85 1.15 -14.53 6.83
CA THR A 85 1.72 -15.49 7.77
C THR A 85 0.63 -16.22 8.55
N CYS A 86 0.87 -17.49 8.85
CA CYS A 86 -0.08 -18.37 9.52
C CYS A 86 -0.03 -18.30 11.06
N THR A 87 0.91 -17.55 11.63
CA THR A 87 1.13 -17.48 13.09
C THR A 87 1.63 -16.09 13.42
N TRP A 88 0.95 -15.41 14.35
CA TRP A 88 1.27 -14.03 14.72
C TRP A 88 1.83 -13.92 16.13
N GLU A 89 1.64 -14.96 16.94
CA GLU A 89 1.98 -15.01 18.34
C GLU A 89 3.06 -16.05 18.67
N ARG A 90 3.85 -15.75 19.70
CA ARG A 90 4.79 -16.68 20.30
C ARG A 90 4.92 -16.38 21.79
N GLY A 91 4.33 -17.23 22.62
CA GLY A 91 4.27 -17.03 24.07
C GLY A 91 3.49 -15.75 24.40
N HIS A 92 4.16 -14.76 25.01
CA HIS A 92 3.56 -13.49 25.42
C HIS A 92 3.76 -12.35 24.41
N VAL A 93 4.19 -12.67 23.18
CA VAL A 93 4.43 -11.69 22.12
C VAL A 93 3.45 -11.97 20.97
N THR A 94 2.83 -10.93 20.42
CA THR A 94 2.02 -11.01 19.20
C THR A 94 2.40 -9.89 18.23
N LEU A 95 2.15 -10.11 16.94
CA LEU A 95 2.34 -9.15 15.86
C LEU A 95 1.00 -8.49 15.50
N LEU A 96 1.06 -7.23 15.06
CA LEU A 96 -0.10 -6.46 14.58
C LEU A 96 0.30 -5.43 13.53
N GLY A 97 -0.66 -4.94 12.75
CA GLY A 97 -0.40 -3.94 11.73
C GLY A 97 0.51 -4.45 10.60
N ASP A 98 1.35 -3.58 10.05
CA ASP A 98 2.24 -3.90 8.93
C ASP A 98 3.18 -5.09 9.22
N SER A 99 3.49 -5.38 10.49
CA SER A 99 4.29 -6.56 10.86
C SER A 99 3.63 -7.91 10.51
N VAL A 100 2.30 -7.91 10.38
CA VAL A 100 1.48 -9.07 9.99
C VAL A 100 1.00 -8.95 8.55
N HIS A 101 0.55 -7.75 8.17
CA HIS A 101 -0.23 -7.57 6.95
C HIS A 101 0.17 -6.34 6.15
N ALA A 102 1.47 -6.05 6.09
CA ALA A 102 1.99 -5.10 5.11
C ALA A 102 1.44 -5.44 3.71
N MET A 103 0.66 -4.51 3.18
CA MET A 103 -0.13 -4.66 1.97
C MET A 103 0.10 -3.48 1.04
N GLN A 104 -0.17 -3.68 -0.24
CA GLN A 104 -0.08 -2.60 -1.21
C GLN A 104 -1.11 -1.50 -0.89
N PRO A 105 -0.75 -0.21 -1.00
CA PRO A 105 -1.57 0.91 -0.53
C PRO A 105 -2.82 1.19 -1.38
N ASN A 106 -3.17 0.32 -2.34
CA ASN A 106 -4.19 0.56 -3.35
C ASN A 106 -5.61 0.76 -2.78
N MET A 107 -5.90 0.20 -1.61
CA MET A 107 -7.21 0.31 -0.97
C MET A 107 -7.22 1.25 0.24
N SER A 108 -6.09 1.87 0.60
CA SER A 108 -5.95 2.67 1.81
C SER A 108 -6.38 1.96 3.11
N GLN A 109 -6.35 0.63 3.15
CA GLN A 109 -6.85 -0.15 4.29
C GLN A 109 -5.80 -0.47 5.36
N GLY A 110 -4.50 -0.35 5.09
CA GLY A 110 -3.46 -0.75 6.05
C GLY A 110 -3.59 -0.05 7.42
N GLY A 111 -3.85 1.26 7.43
CA GLY A 111 -4.05 2.02 8.67
C GLY A 111 -5.33 1.62 9.42
N CYS A 112 -6.45 1.46 8.71
CA CYS A 112 -7.71 1.00 9.30
C CYS A 112 -7.55 -0.40 9.91
N MET A 113 -6.84 -1.29 9.23
CA MET A 113 -6.56 -2.65 9.72
C MET A 113 -5.75 -2.65 11.01
N ALA A 114 -4.73 -1.80 11.12
CA ALA A 114 -3.94 -1.67 12.35
C ALA A 114 -4.77 -1.14 13.54
N ILE A 115 -5.71 -0.22 13.30
CA ILE A 115 -6.62 0.28 14.33
C ILE A 115 -7.54 -0.83 14.81
N GLU A 116 -8.15 -1.56 13.87
CA GLU A 116 -9.03 -2.66 14.20
C GLU A 116 -8.29 -3.81 14.94
N ASP A 117 -7.03 -4.08 14.58
CA ASP A 117 -6.20 -5.04 15.31
C ASP A 117 -5.95 -4.60 16.75
N SER A 118 -5.60 -3.32 16.94
CA SER A 118 -5.34 -2.72 18.25
C SER A 118 -6.60 -2.80 19.13
N TYR A 119 -7.76 -2.51 18.55
CA TYR A 119 -9.05 -2.63 19.22
C TYR A 119 -9.34 -4.08 19.64
N GLN A 120 -9.22 -5.03 18.72
CA GLN A 120 -9.50 -6.44 19.02
C GLN A 120 -8.54 -7.00 20.06
N LEU A 121 -7.26 -6.66 19.99
CA LEU A 121 -6.26 -7.09 20.97
C LEU A 121 -6.59 -6.54 22.36
N ALA A 122 -6.95 -5.26 22.47
CA ALA A 122 -7.36 -4.65 23.73
C ALA A 122 -8.61 -5.32 24.30
N GLU A 123 -9.59 -5.65 23.46
CA GLU A 123 -10.82 -6.33 23.86
C GLU A 123 -10.55 -7.74 24.42
N GLU A 124 -9.68 -8.54 23.77
CA GLU A 124 -9.33 -9.88 24.25
C GLU A 124 -8.54 -9.85 25.56
N LEU A 125 -7.65 -8.86 25.72
CA LEU A 125 -6.90 -8.68 26.98
C LEU A 125 -7.80 -8.21 28.12
N ASP A 126 -8.76 -7.31 27.87
CA ASP A 126 -9.72 -6.87 28.88
C ASP A 126 -10.63 -8.02 29.33
N LYS A 127 -11.09 -8.87 28.40
CA LYS A 127 -11.85 -10.09 28.73
C LYS A 127 -11.05 -11.02 29.65
N ALA A 128 -9.79 -11.29 29.31
CA ALA A 128 -8.95 -12.17 30.12
C ALA A 128 -8.63 -11.58 31.51
N TRP A 129 -8.46 -10.26 31.59
CA TRP A 129 -8.29 -9.55 32.85
C TRP A 129 -9.53 -9.70 33.75
N ARG A 130 -10.73 -9.43 33.22
CA ARG A 130 -11.99 -9.56 33.98
C ARG A 130 -12.22 -10.99 34.47
N GLN A 131 -11.96 -11.98 33.62
CA GLN A 131 -12.06 -13.39 33.99
C GLN A 131 -11.10 -13.75 35.13
N SER A 132 -9.85 -13.27 35.07
CA SER A 132 -8.85 -13.47 36.12
C SER A 132 -9.27 -12.88 37.47
N VAL A 133 -9.88 -11.68 37.45
CA VAL A 133 -10.40 -11.04 38.66
C VAL A 133 -11.55 -11.84 39.28
N GLU A 134 -12.45 -12.37 38.45
CA GLU A 134 -13.61 -13.14 38.90
C GLU A 134 -13.24 -14.54 39.43
N SER A 135 -12.33 -15.24 38.75
CA SER A 135 -11.91 -16.60 39.10
C SER A 135 -10.81 -16.65 40.16
N GLY A 136 -10.10 -15.53 40.40
CA GLY A 136 -8.89 -15.49 41.23
C GLY A 136 -7.70 -16.23 40.62
N THR A 137 -7.75 -16.62 39.35
CA THR A 137 -6.65 -17.30 38.66
C THR A 137 -5.76 -16.30 37.91
N PRO A 138 -4.48 -16.60 37.65
CA PRO A 138 -3.63 -15.75 36.82
C PRO A 138 -4.21 -15.50 35.42
N VAL A 139 -3.95 -14.33 34.84
CA VAL A 139 -4.37 -13.96 33.49
C VAL A 139 -3.73 -14.90 32.47
N ASP A 140 -4.53 -15.59 31.67
CA ASP A 140 -4.06 -16.40 30.56
C ASP A 140 -3.85 -15.54 29.31
N ILE A 141 -2.71 -14.85 29.26
CA ILE A 141 -2.34 -13.98 28.15
C ILE A 141 -2.24 -14.76 26.83
N VAL A 142 -1.72 -15.99 26.87
CA VAL A 142 -1.44 -16.77 25.65
C VAL A 142 -2.73 -17.13 24.93
N SER A 143 -3.79 -17.51 25.66
CA SER A 143 -5.09 -17.75 25.03
C SER A 143 -5.71 -16.48 24.48
N SER A 144 -5.57 -15.33 25.15
CA SER A 144 -6.06 -14.04 24.63
C SER A 144 -5.40 -13.67 23.30
N LEU A 145 -4.07 -13.83 23.19
CA LEU A 145 -3.33 -13.54 21.96
C LEU A 145 -3.76 -14.46 20.80
N ARG A 146 -4.04 -15.73 21.09
CA ARG A 146 -4.58 -16.68 20.10
C ARG A 146 -5.99 -16.35 19.67
N SER A 147 -6.84 -15.89 20.58
CA SER A 147 -8.19 -15.43 20.26
C SER A 147 -8.15 -14.19 19.37
N TYR A 148 -7.26 -13.24 19.67
CA TYR A 148 -6.99 -12.09 18.81
C TYR A 148 -6.59 -12.52 17.39
N GLU A 149 -5.58 -13.39 17.25
CA GLU A 149 -5.15 -13.88 15.93
C GLU A 149 -6.33 -14.51 15.17
N ARG A 150 -7.05 -15.43 15.82
CA ARG A 150 -8.16 -16.16 15.21
C ARG A 150 -9.26 -15.22 14.69
N ASN A 151 -9.62 -14.21 15.47
CA ASN A 151 -10.69 -13.26 15.13
C ASN A 151 -10.29 -12.35 13.97
N ARG A 152 -9.00 -12.00 13.86
CA ARG A 152 -8.49 -11.06 12.85
C ARG A 152 -8.03 -11.72 11.56
N ARG A 153 -7.55 -12.97 11.63
CA ARG A 153 -6.89 -13.66 10.52
C ARG A 153 -7.70 -13.71 9.23
N LEU A 154 -9.00 -14.04 9.32
CA LEU A 154 -9.85 -14.11 8.13
C LEU A 154 -10.00 -12.73 7.47
N ARG A 155 -10.27 -11.70 8.28
CA ARG A 155 -10.46 -10.33 7.79
C ARG A 155 -9.17 -9.78 7.18
N VAL A 156 -8.03 -10.01 7.85
CA VAL A 156 -6.70 -9.65 7.35
C VAL A 156 -6.41 -10.35 6.01
N ALA A 157 -6.64 -11.66 5.92
CA ALA A 157 -6.39 -12.41 4.70
C ALA A 157 -7.23 -11.93 3.51
N ILE A 158 -8.52 -11.62 3.74
CA ILE A 158 -9.42 -11.11 2.70
C ILE A 158 -8.94 -9.75 2.18
N ILE A 159 -8.69 -8.79 3.08
CA ILE A 159 -8.26 -7.43 2.69
C ILE A 159 -6.90 -7.48 1.98
N HIS A 160 -5.98 -8.31 2.45
CA HIS A 160 -4.67 -8.49 1.82
C HIS A 160 -4.79 -9.07 0.40
N ALA A 161 -5.60 -10.11 0.23
CA ALA A 161 -5.88 -10.70 -1.09
C ALA A 161 -6.55 -9.69 -2.02
N MET A 162 -7.51 -8.91 -1.54
CA MET A 162 -8.16 -7.85 -2.31
C MET A 162 -7.17 -6.75 -2.72
N ALA A 163 -6.29 -6.33 -1.82
CA ALA A 163 -5.27 -5.32 -2.12
C ALA A 163 -4.30 -5.80 -3.21
N ARG A 164 -3.88 -7.07 -3.15
CA ARG A 164 -3.06 -7.73 -4.20
C ARG A 164 -3.81 -7.84 -5.53
N MET A 165 -5.05 -8.31 -5.51
CA MET A 165 -5.88 -8.40 -6.72
C MET A 165 -6.10 -7.03 -7.36
N ALA A 166 -6.38 -5.99 -6.56
CA ALA A 166 -6.49 -4.63 -7.04
C ALA A 166 -5.18 -4.16 -7.70
N ALA A 167 -4.03 -4.48 -7.12
CA ALA A 167 -2.75 -4.16 -7.73
C ALA A 167 -2.53 -4.87 -9.07
N MET A 168 -2.82 -6.17 -9.12
CA MET A 168 -2.70 -6.98 -10.34
C MET A 168 -3.62 -6.47 -11.43
N LEU A 169 -4.90 -6.26 -11.12
CA LEU A 169 -5.87 -5.73 -12.06
C LEU A 169 -5.38 -4.40 -12.60
N VAL A 170 -5.03 -3.47 -11.73
CA VAL A 170 -4.64 -2.12 -12.13
C VAL A 170 -3.31 -2.09 -12.89
N SER A 171 -2.39 -3.02 -12.64
CA SER A 171 -1.11 -3.11 -13.37
C SER A 171 -1.27 -3.78 -14.74
N ASN A 172 -2.21 -4.73 -14.83
CA ASN A 172 -2.48 -5.53 -16.04
C ASN A 172 -3.72 -5.05 -16.81
N TYR A 173 -4.36 -3.95 -16.41
CA TYR A 173 -5.52 -3.37 -17.10
C TYR A 173 -5.07 -2.67 -18.38
N LYS A 174 -4.57 -3.46 -19.34
CA LYS A 174 -4.25 -3.03 -20.71
C LYS A 174 -4.77 -4.01 -21.76
N SER A 175 -5.76 -4.87 -21.45
CA SER A 175 -6.11 -5.96 -22.38
C SER A 175 -7.60 -6.29 -22.50
N TYR A 176 -8.51 -5.42 -22.05
CA TYR A 176 -9.95 -5.60 -22.31
C TYR A 176 -10.53 -4.64 -23.37
N LEU A 177 -9.71 -3.74 -23.91
CA LEU A 177 -10.04 -2.99 -25.12
C LEU A 177 -9.44 -3.59 -26.40
N ASP A 178 -8.56 -4.60 -26.28
CA ASP A 178 -8.07 -5.41 -27.40
C ASP A 178 -8.40 -6.88 -27.13
N ILE A 179 -9.46 -7.39 -27.76
CA ILE A 179 -9.74 -8.83 -27.79
C ILE A 179 -8.65 -9.51 -28.63
N GLY A 180 -7.72 -10.19 -27.95
CA GLY A 180 -6.72 -11.06 -28.57
C GLY A 180 -6.21 -12.10 -27.57
N PHE A 181 -6.45 -13.37 -27.87
CA PHE A 181 -6.25 -14.57 -27.04
C PHE A 181 -4.81 -14.79 -26.50
N GLY A 182 -4.67 -14.82 -25.16
CA GLY A 182 -3.75 -15.63 -24.29
C GLY A 182 -2.24 -15.80 -24.62
N PRO A 183 -1.47 -16.56 -23.80
CA PRO A 183 -1.67 -16.95 -22.40
C PRO A 183 -0.49 -16.61 -21.44
N LEU A 184 -0.84 -16.40 -20.17
CA LEU A 184 -0.13 -16.79 -18.94
C LEU A 184 1.24 -16.18 -18.55
N LEU A 185 1.27 -15.79 -17.26
CA LEU A 185 2.38 -15.52 -16.35
C LEU A 185 3.04 -14.13 -16.44
N VAL A 186 2.98 -13.36 -15.35
CA VAL A 186 4.10 -12.68 -14.67
C VAL A 186 3.55 -11.88 -13.48
N GLY A 187 4.13 -12.09 -12.30
CA GLY A 187 3.85 -11.30 -11.09
C GLY A 187 4.42 -9.88 -11.22
N THR A 188 3.64 -8.88 -10.81
CA THR A 188 3.98 -7.46 -10.97
C THR A 188 4.28 -6.79 -9.63
N VAL A 189 5.43 -6.12 -9.56
CA VAL A 189 5.83 -5.18 -8.50
C VAL A 189 5.42 -3.78 -8.93
N VAL A 190 4.93 -2.96 -7.99
CA VAL A 190 4.42 -1.60 -8.24
C VAL A 190 5.17 -0.65 -7.31
N ASP A 191 5.66 0.50 -7.78
CA ASP A 191 6.28 1.53 -6.93
C ASP A 191 5.25 2.61 -6.55
N TYR A 192 5.32 3.19 -5.34
CA TYR A 192 4.44 4.28 -4.89
C TYR A 192 5.24 5.34 -4.15
N MET A 193 5.15 6.59 -4.60
CA MET A 193 5.75 7.72 -3.87
C MET A 193 4.84 8.15 -2.69
N LYS A 194 5.39 8.27 -1.45
CA LYS A 194 4.67 8.82 -0.28
C LYS A 194 5.57 9.81 0.50
N TRP A 195 4.94 10.70 1.29
CA TRP A 195 5.37 12.00 1.88
C TRP A 195 6.38 12.06 3.06
N ARG A 196 6.91 13.29 3.29
CA ARG A 196 7.31 13.96 4.57
C ARG A 196 7.01 15.47 4.45
N GLN A 197 6.43 16.07 5.50
CA GLN A 197 5.93 17.46 5.60
C GLN A 197 6.95 18.53 5.18
N CYS A 198 6.47 19.58 4.51
CA CYS A 198 7.13 20.88 4.39
C CYS A 198 6.12 21.97 4.81
N PHE A 199 6.63 22.99 5.51
CA PHE A 199 5.90 24.06 6.21
C PHE A 199 5.03 24.94 5.32
#